data_AF-A0A7X9HE04-F1
#
_entry.id   AF-A0A7X9HE04-F1
#
_cell.length_a   1.000
_cell.length_b   1.000
_cell.length_c   1.000
_cell.angle_alpha   90.00
_cell.angle_beta   90.00
_cell.angle_gamma   90.00
#
_symmetry.space_group_name_H-M   'P 1'
#
loop_
_entity.id
_entity.type
_entity.pdbx_description
1 polymer ?
#
loop_
_entity_poly.entity_id
_entity_poly.type
_entity_poly.pdbx_seq_one_letter_code
_entity_poly.pdbx_strand_id
1 'polypeptide(L)'
;HPKLTEEEKKLVGKAIATTKPGVTDRNQVKQILGIDLYNKVDSLKVENPEFKQLNEMTLFKQKPLPACRYYILHSRADNIIPFSMGLSMHKYLLQLRLDSKFLATGAFQHTQKEKSFTTLKTEFKEIYAFFNDLFKE
;
A
#
# COMPACT_ATOMS: atom_id res chain seq x y z
N HIS A 1 3.22 11.22 17.68
CA HIS A 1 3.95 10.12 17.03
C HIS A 1 5.33 9.99 17.66
N PRO A 2 5.79 8.78 18.03
CA PRO A 2 7.14 8.61 18.56
C PRO A 2 8.14 8.97 17.46
N LYS A 3 8.89 10.06 17.65
CA LYS A 3 9.96 10.45 16.72
C LYS A 3 11.15 9.53 16.94
N LEU A 4 11.73 9.04 15.85
CA LEU A 4 12.99 8.29 15.90
C LEU A 4 14.15 9.26 16.13
N THR A 5 15.11 8.88 16.98
CA THR A 5 16.38 9.58 17.13
C THR A 5 17.24 9.40 15.88
N GLU A 6 18.26 10.24 15.68
CA GLU A 6 19.18 10.11 14.53
C GLU A 6 19.94 8.77 14.52
N GLU A 7 20.23 8.22 15.70
CA GLU A 7 20.84 6.89 15.83
C GLU A 7 19.88 5.77 15.43
N GLU A 8 18.62 5.86 15.88
CA GLU A 8 17.56 4.93 15.49
C GLU A 8 17.32 4.96 13.97
N LYS A 9 17.35 6.14 13.33
CA LYS A 9 17.23 6.28 11.87
C LYS A 9 18.37 5.59 11.12
N LYS A 10 19.60 5.71 11.60
CA LYS A 10 20.77 5.03 11.01
C LYS A 10 20.64 3.51 11.12
N LEU A 11 20.18 3.01 12.26
CA LEU A 11 19.92 1.58 12.48
C LEU A 11 18.82 1.05 11.55
N VAL A 12 17.74 1.81 11.38
CA VAL A 12 16.66 1.51 10.42
C VAL A 12 17.19 1.48 8.99
N GLY A 13 18.00 2.47 8.58
CA GLY A 13 18.62 2.48 7.25
C GLY A 13 19.50 1.25 7.00
N LYS A 14 20.28 0.82 8.00
CA LYS A 14 21.11 -0.38 7.92
C LYS A 14 20.28 -1.68 7.84
N ALA A 15 19.18 -1.74 8.57
CA ALA A 15 18.24 -2.86 8.52
C ALA A 15 17.51 -2.94 7.17
N ILE A 16 17.14 -1.81 6.57
CA ILE A 16 16.54 -1.77 5.23
C ILE A 16 17.56 -2.18 4.16
N ALA A 17 18.79 -1.66 4.23
CA ALA A 17 19.84 -1.97 3.26
C ALA A 17 20.28 -3.44 3.27
N THR A 18 20.06 -4.15 4.39
CA THR A 18 20.33 -5.59 4.50
C THR A 18 19.21 -6.47 3.94
N THR A 19 18.03 -5.90 3.71
CA THR A 19 16.96 -6.62 3.02
C THR A 19 17.24 -6.65 1.51
N LYS A 20 17.47 -7.85 0.97
CA LYS A 20 17.52 -8.07 -0.48
C LYS A 20 16.11 -7.90 -1.07
N PRO A 21 15.98 -7.61 -2.38
CA PRO A 21 14.69 -7.66 -3.06
C PRO A 21 14.03 -9.04 -2.83
N GLY A 22 12.86 -9.08 -2.21
CA GLY A 22 12.18 -10.31 -1.82
C GLY A 22 11.52 -10.24 -0.44
N VAL A 23 11.16 -11.40 0.11
CA VAL A 23 10.54 -11.50 1.44
C VAL A 23 11.56 -11.06 2.50
N THR A 24 11.25 -10.00 3.22
CA THR A 24 12.08 -9.48 4.32
C THR A 24 12.30 -10.53 5.40
N ASP A 25 13.55 -10.89 5.68
CA ASP A 25 13.90 -11.73 6.82
C ASP A 25 13.71 -10.94 8.12
N ARG A 26 12.55 -11.15 8.75
CA ARG A 26 12.17 -10.45 9.98
C ARG A 26 13.07 -10.79 11.16
N ASN A 27 13.66 -12.00 11.20
CA ASN A 27 14.54 -12.38 12.30
C ASN A 27 15.86 -11.62 12.20
N GLN A 28 16.40 -11.48 10.99
CA GLN A 28 17.59 -10.71 10.73
C GLN A 28 17.38 -9.21 11.00
N VAL A 29 16.25 -8.65 10.58
CA VAL A 29 15.88 -7.25 10.85
C VAL A 29 15.69 -7.01 12.35
N LYS A 30 15.06 -7.95 13.08
CA LYS A 30 14.87 -7.88 14.53
C LYS A 30 16.20 -7.97 15.30
N GLN A 31 17.17 -8.74 14.81
CA GLN A 31 18.52 -8.80 15.38
C GLN A 31 19.28 -7.48 15.20
N ILE A 32 19.12 -6.82 14.05
CA ILE A 32 19.81 -5.54 13.76
C ILE A 32 19.19 -4.38 14.54
N LEU A 33 17.86 -4.35 14.67
CA LEU A 33 17.14 -3.25 15.31
C LEU A 33 17.02 -3.42 16.83
N GLY A 34 17.01 -4.66 17.34
CA GLY A 34 16.58 -4.96 18.70
C GLY A 34 15.05 -4.94 18.84
N ILE A 35 14.52 -5.64 19.86
CA ILE A 35 13.07 -5.87 20.04
C ILE A 35 12.27 -4.55 20.13
N ASP A 36 12.76 -3.58 20.88
CA ASP A 36 12.01 -2.35 21.15
C ASP A 36 11.93 -1.44 19.91
N LEU A 37 13.05 -1.26 19.21
CA LEU A 37 13.09 -0.48 17.98
C LEU A 37 12.38 -1.20 16.83
N TYR A 38 12.47 -2.54 16.76
CA TYR A 38 11.70 -3.33 15.80
C TYR A 38 10.20 -3.11 15.97
N ASN A 39 9.68 -3.19 17.20
CA ASN A 39 8.26 -2.95 17.49
C ASN A 39 7.85 -1.48 17.24
N LYS A 40 8.76 -0.53 17.51
CA LYS A 40 8.57 0.91 17.22
C LYS A 40 8.52 1.17 15.72
N VAL A 41 9.32 0.47 14.91
CA VAL A 41 9.38 0.63 13.44
C VAL A 41 8.23 -0.09 12.74
N ASP A 42 7.84 -1.27 13.19
CA ASP A 42 6.65 -1.99 12.69
C ASP A 42 5.35 -1.18 12.92
N SER A 43 5.33 -0.34 13.96
CA SER A 43 4.22 0.58 14.26
C SER A 43 4.38 1.98 13.64
N LEU A 44 5.52 2.29 13.03
CA LEU A 44 5.74 3.58 12.36
C LEU A 44 5.10 3.56 10.98
N LYS A 45 4.01 4.33 10.84
CA LYS A 45 3.52 4.72 9.51
C LYS A 45 4.61 5.55 8.84
N VAL A 46 5.11 5.08 7.70
CA VAL A 46 6.07 5.84 6.88
C VAL A 46 5.30 7.01 6.26
N GLU A 47 5.26 8.14 6.96
CA GLU A 47 4.73 9.37 6.40
C GLU A 47 5.80 9.99 5.49
N ASN A 48 5.84 9.59 4.21
CA ASN A 48 6.64 10.32 3.22
C ASN A 48 5.88 11.61 2.85
N PRO A 49 6.44 12.82 3.11
CA PRO A 49 5.81 14.09 2.78
C PRO A 49 5.46 14.24 1.30
N GLU A 50 6.18 13.57 0.40
CA GLU A 50 5.93 13.58 -1.05
C GLU A 50 4.59 12.93 -1.41
N PHE A 51 4.18 11.87 -0.70
CA PHE A 51 2.86 11.26 -0.91
C PHE A 51 1.71 12.12 -0.38
N LYS A 52 1.95 13.02 0.59
CA LYS A 52 0.93 13.97 1.05
C LYS A 52 0.61 15.03 0.00
N GLN A 53 1.52 15.31 -0.93
CA GLN A 53 1.32 16.29 -2.00
C GLN A 53 0.65 15.69 -3.24
N LEU A 54 0.68 14.37 -3.40
CA LEU A 54 0.02 13.67 -4.51
C LEU A 54 -1.48 13.52 -4.22
N ASN A 55 -2.29 14.39 -4.79
CA ASN A 55 -3.75 14.22 -4.84
C ASN A 55 -4.23 14.13 -6.30
N GLU A 56 -5.49 13.75 -6.50
CA GLU A 56 -6.10 13.54 -7.82
C GLU A 56 -5.98 14.79 -8.69
N MET A 57 -6.09 15.98 -8.09
CA MET A 57 -5.95 17.27 -8.76
C MET A 57 -4.53 17.51 -9.28
N THR A 58 -3.51 17.10 -8.52
CA THR A 58 -2.10 17.18 -8.92
C THR A 58 -1.71 16.11 -9.93
N LEU A 59 -2.31 14.91 -9.85
CA LEU A 59 -2.06 13.79 -10.76
C LEU A 59 -2.70 14.03 -12.13
N PHE A 60 -3.92 14.54 -12.16
CA PHE A 60 -4.71 14.73 -13.37
C PHE A 60 -4.72 16.19 -13.84
N LYS A 61 -3.55 16.86 -13.82
CA LYS A 61 -3.35 18.27 -14.20
C LYS A 61 -4.23 18.68 -15.39
N GLN A 62 -5.34 19.40 -15.11
CA GLN A 62 -6.23 20.18 -16.00
C GLN A 62 -6.56 19.64 -17.41
N LYS A 63 -6.28 18.37 -17.72
CA LYS A 63 -6.59 17.74 -19.00
C LYS A 63 -7.81 16.85 -18.80
N PRO A 64 -8.77 16.86 -19.74
CA PRO A 64 -9.88 15.93 -19.68
C PRO A 64 -9.31 14.51 -19.70
N LEU A 65 -9.74 13.72 -18.74
CA LEU A 65 -9.33 12.33 -18.65
C LEU A 65 -10.01 11.53 -19.77
N PRO A 66 -9.32 10.53 -20.36
CA PRO A 66 -9.91 9.64 -21.34
C PRO A 66 -11.22 9.02 -20.84
N ALA A 67 -12.21 8.91 -21.73
CA ALA A 67 -13.44 8.18 -21.46
C ALA A 67 -13.18 6.66 -21.56
N CYS A 68 -12.49 6.11 -20.55
CA CYS A 68 -12.25 4.69 -20.41
C CYS A 68 -12.68 4.20 -19.02
N ARG A 69 -12.73 2.88 -18.86
CA ARG A 69 -12.95 2.26 -17.55
C ARG A 69 -11.64 2.18 -16.79
N TYR A 70 -11.62 2.79 -15.61
CA TYR A 70 -10.47 2.81 -14.72
C TYR A 70 -10.56 1.70 -13.69
N TYR A 71 -9.47 0.96 -13.50
CA TYR A 71 -9.37 -0.11 -12.53
C TYR A 71 -8.32 0.25 -11.48
N ILE A 72 -8.74 0.35 -10.21
CA ILE A 72 -7.89 0.69 -9.09
C ILE A 72 -7.84 -0.49 -8.12
N LEU A 73 -6.66 -1.07 -7.93
CA LEU A 73 -6.37 -2.10 -6.94
C LEU A 73 -5.57 -1.47 -5.81
N HIS A 74 -6.00 -1.62 -4.56
CA HIS A 74 -5.28 -1.07 -3.42
C HIS A 74 -5.28 -2.01 -2.21
N SER A 75 -4.16 -2.09 -1.51
CA SER A 75 -4.07 -2.83 -0.24
C SER A 75 -4.77 -2.04 0.88
N ARG A 76 -5.60 -2.70 1.70
CA ARG A 76 -6.30 -2.09 2.85
C ARG A 76 -5.38 -1.63 3.97
N ALA A 77 -4.23 -2.29 4.11
CA ALA A 77 -3.23 -1.98 5.14
C ALA A 77 -1.88 -1.66 4.50
N ASP A 78 -1.92 -0.99 3.35
CA ASP A 78 -0.74 -0.39 2.75
C ASP A 78 -0.10 0.59 3.75
N ASN A 79 1.17 0.38 4.04
CA ASN A 79 1.94 1.15 5.02
C ASN A 79 2.79 2.26 4.36
N ILE A 80 2.77 2.35 3.03
CA ILE A 80 3.50 3.34 2.22
C ILE A 80 2.53 4.35 1.64
N ILE A 81 1.48 3.89 0.94
CA ILE A 81 0.43 4.74 0.36
C ILE A 81 -0.87 4.53 1.16
N PRO A 82 -1.40 5.54 1.85
CA PRO A 82 -2.66 5.39 2.59
C PRO A 82 -3.81 4.91 1.71
N PHE A 83 -4.56 3.89 2.16
CA PHE A 83 -5.76 3.38 1.50
C PHE A 83 -6.78 4.47 1.12
N SER A 84 -6.86 5.53 1.94
CA SER A 84 -7.71 6.69 1.67
C SER A 84 -7.38 7.39 0.35
N MET A 85 -6.13 7.37 -0.11
CA MET A 85 -5.73 7.96 -1.38
C MET A 85 -6.29 7.16 -2.57
N GLY A 86 -6.16 5.84 -2.55
CA GLY A 86 -6.76 4.99 -3.59
C GLY A 86 -8.28 5.15 -3.66
N LEU A 87 -8.94 5.21 -2.51
CA LEU A 87 -10.39 5.42 -2.43
C LEU A 87 -10.81 6.82 -2.91
N SER A 88 -10.02 7.83 -2.59
CA SER A 88 -10.25 9.21 -3.03
C SER A 88 -10.14 9.31 -4.56
N MET A 89 -9.15 8.64 -5.16
CA MET A 89 -8.99 8.58 -6.62
C MET A 89 -10.18 7.93 -7.32
N HIS A 90 -10.69 6.83 -6.78
CA HIS A 90 -11.90 6.19 -7.28
C HIS A 90 -13.10 7.15 -7.26
N LYS A 91 -13.32 7.85 -6.13
CA LYS A 91 -14.43 8.80 -5.98
C LYS A 91 -14.31 9.98 -6.94
N TYR A 92 -13.11 10.51 -7.15
CA TYR A 92 -12.87 11.59 -8.09
C TYR A 92 -13.24 11.21 -9.53
N LEU A 93 -12.85 10.02 -9.99
CA LEU A 93 -13.21 9.53 -11.32
C LEU A 93 -14.73 9.39 -11.49
N LEU A 94 -15.43 8.88 -10.47
CA LEU A 94 -16.89 8.81 -10.47
C LEU A 94 -17.55 10.20 -10.51
N GLN A 95 -16.99 11.19 -9.79
CA GLN A 95 -17.47 12.58 -9.83
C GLN A 95 -17.34 13.20 -11.23
N LEU A 96 -16.29 12.82 -11.97
CA LEU A 96 -16.11 13.18 -13.38
C LEU A 96 -17.01 12.39 -14.34
N ARG A 97 -17.91 11.55 -13.82
CA ARG A 97 -18.79 10.64 -14.59
C ARG A 97 -18.02 9.63 -15.44
N LEU A 98 -16.79 9.28 -15.03
CA LEU A 98 -16.00 8.23 -15.66
C LEU A 98 -16.30 6.89 -14.99
N ASP A 99 -16.15 5.81 -15.74
CA ASP A 99 -16.33 4.46 -15.22
C ASP A 99 -15.11 4.06 -14.40
N SER A 100 -15.31 3.67 -13.14
CA SER A 100 -14.24 3.27 -12.24
C SER A 100 -14.63 2.07 -11.40
N LYS A 101 -13.72 1.10 -11.28
CA LYS A 101 -13.80 -0.06 -10.40
C LYS A 101 -12.69 0.02 -9.37
N PHE A 102 -13.03 -0.19 -8.11
CA PHE A 102 -12.08 -0.20 -7.00
C PHE A 102 -12.12 -1.53 -6.26
N LEU A 103 -10.96 -2.20 -6.16
CA LEU A 103 -10.80 -3.41 -5.36
C LEU A 103 -9.88 -3.13 -4.17
N ALA A 104 -10.46 -3.19 -2.98
CA ALA A 104 -9.74 -3.17 -1.72
C ALA A 104 -9.33 -4.60 -1.35
N THR A 105 -8.04 -4.90 -1.35
CA THR A 105 -7.55 -6.24 -1.03
C THR A 105 -6.73 -6.25 0.26
N GLY A 106 -6.80 -7.35 1.02
CA GLY A 106 -5.82 -7.61 2.07
C GLY A 106 -4.63 -8.42 1.56
N ALA A 107 -4.64 -8.94 0.33
CA ALA A 107 -3.71 -9.97 -0.14
C ALA A 107 -2.24 -9.54 -0.11
N PHE A 108 -1.97 -8.23 -0.17
CA PHE A 108 -0.63 -7.64 -0.21
C PHE A 108 -0.19 -7.02 1.13
N GLN A 109 -0.68 -7.57 2.25
CA GLN A 109 -0.25 -7.08 3.55
C GLN A 109 1.16 -7.57 3.91
N HIS A 110 2.03 -6.62 4.24
CA HIS A 110 3.38 -6.91 4.73
C HIS A 110 3.40 -7.51 6.15
N THR A 111 2.32 -7.41 6.94
CA THR A 111 2.32 -7.71 8.39
C THR A 111 1.22 -8.64 8.90
N GLN A 112 0.34 -9.20 8.05
CA GLN A 112 -0.77 -10.00 8.55
C GLN A 112 -0.30 -11.38 9.06
N LYS A 113 -0.39 -11.59 10.39
CA LYS A 113 0.17 -12.74 11.11
C LYS A 113 -0.54 -14.06 10.84
N GLU A 114 -1.81 -14.06 10.45
CA GLU A 114 -2.56 -15.28 10.13
C GLU A 114 -3.72 -14.92 9.19
N LYS A 115 -3.65 -15.37 7.93
CA LYS A 115 -4.84 -15.43 7.07
C LYS A 115 -5.34 -16.85 7.07
N SER A 116 -6.63 -17.03 7.35
CA SER A 116 -7.26 -18.31 7.04
C SER A 116 -7.15 -18.57 5.53
N PHE A 117 -6.91 -19.81 5.15
CA PHE A 117 -6.86 -20.23 3.73
C PHE A 117 -8.13 -19.80 2.97
N THR A 118 -9.28 -19.80 3.67
CA THR A 118 -10.56 -19.31 3.15
C THR A 118 -10.52 -17.83 2.78
N THR A 119 -9.98 -16.98 3.66
CA THR A 119 -9.83 -15.53 3.39
C THR A 119 -8.94 -15.30 2.17
N LEU A 120 -7.83 -16.04 2.07
CA LEU A 120 -6.92 -15.94 0.94
C LEU A 120 -7.62 -16.34 -0.37
N LYS A 121 -8.33 -17.47 -0.37
CA LYS A 121 -9.09 -17.96 -1.53
C LYS A 121 -10.16 -16.96 -1.99
N THR A 122 -10.87 -16.33 -1.05
CA THR A 122 -11.87 -15.30 -1.37
C THR A 122 -11.22 -14.07 -1.99
N GLU A 123 -10.14 -13.55 -1.40
CA GLU A 123 -9.42 -12.40 -1.96
C GLU A 123 -8.86 -12.69 -3.36
N PHE A 124 -8.31 -13.88 -3.58
CA PHE A 124 -7.82 -14.29 -4.91
C PHE A 124 -8.96 -14.41 -5.93
N LYS A 125 -10.15 -14.86 -5.52
CA LYS A 125 -11.34 -14.85 -6.39
C LYS A 125 -11.76 -13.44 -6.76
N GLU A 126 -11.76 -12.51 -5.81
CA GLU A 126 -12.08 -11.09 -6.08
C GLU A 126 -11.06 -10.46 -7.01
N ILE A 127 -9.77 -10.70 -6.78
CA ILE A 127 -8.68 -10.25 -7.67
C ILE A 127 -8.83 -10.86 -9.07
N TYR A 128 -9.09 -12.16 -9.16
CA TYR A 128 -9.29 -12.84 -10.43
C TYR A 128 -10.50 -12.28 -11.18
N ALA A 129 -11.64 -12.08 -10.52
CA ALA A 129 -12.81 -11.49 -11.12
C ALA A 129 -12.55 -10.05 -11.62
N PHE A 130 -11.79 -9.27 -10.85
CA PHE A 130 -11.38 -7.91 -11.22
C PHE A 130 -10.49 -7.88 -12.47
N PHE A 131 -9.48 -8.75 -12.54
CA PHE A 131 -8.65 -8.86 -13.73
C PHE A 131 -9.40 -9.47 -14.92
N ASN A 132 -10.31 -10.40 -14.69
CA ASN A 132 -11.15 -10.96 -15.75
C ASN A 132 -12.09 -9.88 -16.33
N ASP A 133 -12.62 -8.97 -15.51
CA ASP A 133 -13.39 -7.81 -16.01
C ASP A 133 -12.48 -6.83 -16.78
N LEU A 134 -11.24 -6.61 -16.32
CA LEU A 134 -10.26 -5.76 -17.00
C LEU A 134 -9.88 -6.27 -18.40
N PHE A 135 -9.67 -7.58 -18.56
CA PHE A 135 -9.18 -8.20 -19.80
C PHE A 135 -10.25 -8.88 -20.63
N LYS A 136 -11.52 -8.85 -20.20
CA LYS A 136 -12.63 -9.22 -21.07
C LYS A 136 -12.84 -8.10 -22.08
N GLU A 137 -12.25 -8.30 -23.26
CA GLU A 137 -12.66 -7.64 -24.49
C GLU A 137 -14.09 -8.06 -24.89
#